data_AF-A0AAW3WHT3-F1
#
_entry.id   AF-A0AAW3WHT3-F1
#
_cell.length_a   1.000
_cell.length_b   1.000
_cell.length_c   1.000
_cell.angle_alpha   90.00
_cell.angle_beta   90.00
_cell.angle_gamma   90.00
#
_symmetry.space_group_name_H-M   'P 1'
#
loop_
_entity.id
_entity.type
_entity.pdbx_description
1 polymer ?
#
loop_
_entity_poly.entity_id
_entity_poly.type
_entity_poly.pdbx_seq_one_letter_code
_entity_poly.pdbx_strand_id
1 'polypeptide(L)'
;MINVRTDLVLEARELYKESHKGEKDLDGIEVIEESEDDISVTTVKVKNEEGAQKIGKPKGDYITIDIPSFTAYDGETMDRVSKVLAEVLGRLIKVDVKKNALVVGLGNWQVTPDALGPKVAEKIMVTRHLQTVMPEAIDDSVRPVSSIAPGVLGITGIETVEIIKGVVEKTKPELVICVDALAARKVQRVNATIQISNTGISPGAGVGNNRKQINEENLGVKVIAIGVPTVVDAITIAND
;
A
#
# COMPACT_ATOMS: atom_id res chain seq x y z
N MET A 1 6.60 -26.19 11.57
CA MET A 1 7.35 -24.98 11.13
C MET A 1 6.43 -23.80 11.40
N ILE A 2 6.85 -22.85 12.25
CA ILE A 2 6.04 -21.68 12.58
C ILE A 2 6.09 -20.75 11.36
N ASN A 3 4.97 -20.62 10.64
CA ASN A 3 4.89 -19.77 9.46
C ASN A 3 4.60 -18.33 9.92
N VAL A 4 5.64 -17.59 10.30
CA VAL A 4 5.51 -16.19 10.71
C VAL A 4 5.14 -15.37 9.49
N ARG A 5 3.93 -14.82 9.47
CA ARG A 5 3.37 -14.12 8.31
C ARG A 5 3.66 -12.62 8.41
N THR A 6 4.21 -12.03 7.35
CA THR A 6 4.39 -10.59 7.22
C THR A 6 3.98 -10.10 5.84
N ASP A 7 3.30 -8.95 5.81
CA ASP A 7 2.98 -8.27 4.57
C ASP A 7 4.10 -7.33 4.09
N LEU A 8 5.09 -7.06 4.94
CA LEU A 8 6.19 -6.12 4.66
C LEU A 8 7.37 -6.78 3.92
N VAL A 9 7.88 -6.09 2.90
CA VAL A 9 9.00 -6.53 2.07
C VAL A 9 10.31 -6.61 2.86
N LEU A 10 10.54 -5.68 3.78
CA LEU A 10 11.76 -5.66 4.59
C LEU A 10 11.79 -6.82 5.57
N GLU A 11 10.67 -7.13 6.23
CA GLU A 11 10.59 -8.28 7.13
C GLU A 11 10.68 -9.61 6.38
N ALA A 12 10.10 -9.70 5.18
CA ALA A 12 10.23 -10.89 4.32
C ALA A 12 11.69 -11.12 3.89
N ARG A 13 12.40 -10.05 3.54
CA ARG A 13 13.85 -10.08 3.23
C ARG A 13 14.69 -10.47 4.44
N GLU A 14 14.39 -9.92 5.62
CA GLU A 14 15.07 -10.26 6.87
C GLU A 14 14.90 -11.75 7.21
N LEU A 15 13.66 -12.27 7.14
CA LEU A 15 13.35 -13.70 7.34
C LEU A 15 14.16 -14.62 6.44
N TYR A 16 14.29 -14.26 5.15
CA TYR A 16 15.09 -15.03 4.21
C TYR A 16 16.57 -15.00 4.61
N LYS A 17 17.13 -13.82 4.95
CA LYS A 17 18.53 -13.70 5.38
C LYS A 17 18.83 -14.45 6.69
N GLU A 18 17.88 -14.48 7.63
CA GLU A 18 18.01 -15.22 8.90
C GLU A 18 18.12 -16.73 8.68
N SER A 19 17.40 -17.26 7.68
CA SER A 19 17.37 -18.68 7.33
C SER A 19 18.48 -19.13 6.37
N HIS A 20 19.09 -18.20 5.62
CA HIS A 20 20.11 -18.48 4.59
C HIS A 20 21.44 -17.76 4.88
N LYS A 21 21.92 -17.84 6.13
CA LYS A 21 23.17 -17.19 6.57
C LYS A 21 24.36 -17.64 5.72
N GLY A 22 25.01 -16.68 5.04
CA GLY A 22 26.23 -16.92 4.25
C GLY A 22 26.05 -16.78 2.74
N GLU A 23 24.81 -16.67 2.25
CA GLU A 23 24.57 -16.27 0.86
C GLU A 23 24.85 -14.76 0.68
N LYS A 24 25.59 -14.41 -0.38
CA LYS A 24 25.75 -13.01 -0.80
C LYS A 24 24.40 -12.43 -1.20
N ASP A 25 24.32 -11.09 -1.26
CA ASP A 25 23.13 -10.32 -1.62
C ASP A 25 22.21 -11.05 -2.58
N LEU A 26 20.92 -11.06 -2.23
CA LEU A 26 19.88 -11.82 -2.88
C LEU A 26 19.88 -11.51 -4.37
N ASP A 27 20.49 -12.38 -5.17
CA ASP A 27 20.48 -12.20 -6.62
C ASP A 27 19.02 -12.05 -7.08
N GLY A 28 18.79 -11.01 -7.89
CA GLY A 28 17.44 -10.56 -8.24
C GLY A 28 16.81 -9.50 -7.35
N ILE A 29 17.48 -9.02 -6.29
CA ILE A 29 16.97 -7.97 -5.39
C ILE A 29 17.99 -6.83 -5.27
N GLU A 30 17.54 -5.61 -5.48
CA GLU A 30 18.31 -4.39 -5.21
C GLU A 30 17.67 -3.62 -4.07
N VAL A 31 18.51 -3.02 -3.23
CA VAL A 31 18.07 -2.22 -2.09
C VAL A 31 18.74 -0.86 -2.16
N ILE A 32 17.94 0.19 -2.07
CA ILE A 32 18.38 1.58 -2.04
C ILE A 32 17.84 2.18 -0.75
N GLU A 33 18.72 2.76 0.05
CA GLU A 33 18.37 3.40 1.32
C GLU A 33 18.64 4.90 1.18
N GLU A 34 17.61 5.68 1.47
CA GLU A 34 17.61 7.14 1.50
C GLU A 34 17.06 7.59 2.85
N SER A 35 17.38 8.81 3.27
CA SER A 35 16.86 9.42 4.48
C SER A 35 16.57 10.88 4.24
N GLU A 36 15.42 11.34 4.72
CA GLU A 36 15.06 12.75 4.78
C GLU A 36 14.87 13.10 6.26
N ASP A 37 15.84 13.82 6.83
CA ASP A 37 15.99 14.03 8.26
C ASP A 37 15.97 12.71 9.07
N ASP A 38 14.93 12.51 9.89
CA ASP A 38 14.66 11.35 10.73
C ASP A 38 13.66 10.36 10.12
N ILE A 39 13.25 10.58 8.87
CA ILE A 39 12.39 9.68 8.08
C ILE A 39 13.28 8.86 7.15
N SER A 40 13.28 7.53 7.30
CA SER A 40 14.04 6.65 6.42
C SER A 40 13.16 6.07 5.32
N VAL A 41 13.68 6.08 4.08
CA VAL A 41 13.03 5.54 2.89
C VAL A 41 13.89 4.41 2.32
N THR A 42 13.37 3.19 2.35
CA THR A 42 14.04 2.02 1.77
C THR A 42 13.28 1.50 0.56
N THR A 43 13.91 1.53 -0.61
CA THR A 43 13.39 0.94 -1.83
C THR A 43 13.97 -0.45 -2.03
N VAL A 44 13.12 -1.47 -2.09
CA VAL A 44 13.45 -2.84 -2.49
C VAL A 44 12.91 -3.11 -3.88
N LYS A 45 13.79 -3.34 -4.84
CA LYS A 45 13.45 -3.72 -6.21
C LYS A 45 13.60 -5.22 -6.38
N VAL A 46 12.49 -5.92 -6.57
CA VAL A 46 12.48 -7.34 -6.96
C VAL A 46 12.54 -7.39 -8.48
N LYS A 47 13.69 -7.80 -9.04
CA LYS A 47 14.02 -7.67 -10.48
C LYS A 47 13.62 -8.89 -11.30
N ASN A 48 13.64 -10.08 -10.71
CA ASN A 48 13.42 -11.35 -11.40
C ASN A 48 12.63 -12.34 -10.53
N GLU A 49 12.24 -13.46 -11.14
CA GLU A 49 11.45 -14.51 -10.47
C GLU A 49 12.21 -15.20 -9.33
N GLU A 50 13.54 -15.31 -9.43
CA GLU A 50 14.35 -15.88 -8.36
C GLU A 50 14.26 -15.02 -7.09
N GLY A 51 14.42 -13.70 -7.22
CA GLY A 51 14.23 -12.75 -6.13
C GLY A 51 12.81 -12.82 -5.57
N ALA A 52 11.80 -12.93 -6.45
CA ALA A 52 10.41 -13.04 -6.04
C ALA A 52 10.13 -14.31 -5.21
N GLN A 53 10.71 -15.44 -5.62
CA GLN A 53 10.61 -16.72 -4.90
C GLN A 53 11.34 -16.69 -3.56
N LYS A 54 12.53 -16.08 -3.50
CA LYS A 54 13.33 -15.98 -2.26
C LYS A 54 12.55 -15.27 -1.16
N ILE A 55 11.98 -14.10 -1.44
CA ILE A 55 11.29 -13.31 -0.40
C ILE A 55 9.76 -13.52 -0.39
N GLY A 56 9.21 -14.32 -1.30
CA GLY A 56 7.77 -14.57 -1.39
C GLY A 56 6.95 -13.31 -1.73
N LYS A 57 7.52 -12.38 -2.49
CA LYS A 57 6.87 -11.13 -2.93
C LYS A 57 7.00 -10.99 -4.44
N PRO A 58 5.92 -10.61 -5.17
CA PRO A 58 5.97 -10.46 -6.63
C PRO A 58 7.05 -9.49 -7.11
N LYS A 59 7.49 -9.65 -8.36
CA LYS A 59 8.39 -8.72 -9.05
C LYS A 59 7.83 -7.30 -9.06
N GLY A 60 8.65 -6.31 -8.71
CA GLY A 60 8.29 -4.89 -8.74
C GLY A 60 9.09 -4.05 -7.75
N ASP A 61 8.66 -2.81 -7.58
CA ASP A 61 9.23 -1.86 -6.64
C ASP A 61 8.38 -1.83 -5.36
N TYR A 62 9.05 -1.96 -4.22
CA TYR A 62 8.47 -1.79 -2.89
C TYR A 62 9.24 -0.69 -2.18
N ILE A 63 8.55 0.29 -1.63
CA ILE A 63 9.15 1.42 -0.94
C ILE A 63 8.60 1.43 0.48
N THR A 64 9.48 1.38 1.47
CA THR A 64 9.12 1.43 2.89
C THR A 64 9.55 2.78 3.43
N ILE A 65 8.62 3.52 4.02
CA ILE A 65 8.85 4.76 4.75
C ILE A 65 8.71 4.41 6.23
N ASP A 66 9.81 4.44 6.97
CA ASP A 66 9.81 4.29 8.42
C ASP A 66 9.78 5.68 9.06
N ILE A 67 8.81 5.88 9.94
CA ILE A 67 8.42 7.16 10.52
C ILE A 67 9.04 7.28 11.92
N PRO A 68 9.62 8.44 12.29
CA PRO A 68 10.12 8.69 13.64
C PRO A 68 8.98 8.60 14.67
N SER A 69 9.34 8.41 15.94
CA SER A 69 8.34 8.43 17.02
C SER A 69 7.68 9.82 17.10
N PHE A 70 6.37 9.86 17.02
CA PHE A 70 5.58 11.10 17.04
C PHE A 70 4.37 10.97 17.97
N THR A 71 3.75 12.10 18.29
CA THR A 71 2.47 12.13 19.03
C THR A 71 1.33 12.53 18.11
N ALA A 72 0.09 12.23 18.47
CA ALA A 72 -1.08 12.61 17.64
C ALA A 72 -1.23 14.13 17.41
N TYR A 73 -0.50 14.97 18.14
CA TYR A 73 -0.49 16.42 18.02
C TYR A 73 0.74 16.97 17.29
N ASP A 74 1.64 16.10 16.84
CA ASP A 74 2.84 16.48 16.10
C ASP A 74 2.51 16.70 14.62
N GLY A 75 1.87 17.84 14.34
CA GLY A 75 1.49 18.23 12.97
C GLY A 75 2.69 18.47 12.06
N GLU A 76 3.85 18.84 12.61
CA GLU A 76 5.07 19.09 11.85
C GLU A 76 5.65 17.78 11.29
N THR A 77 5.79 16.76 12.13
CA THR A 77 6.21 15.43 11.66
C THR A 77 5.20 14.84 10.69
N MET A 78 3.89 14.98 10.94
CA MET A 78 2.86 14.52 10.00
C MET A 78 2.96 15.21 8.63
N ASP A 79 3.23 16.52 8.59
CA ASP A 79 3.42 17.28 7.35
C ASP A 79 4.67 16.81 6.60
N ARG A 80 5.82 16.65 7.29
CA ARG A 80 7.04 16.11 6.69
C ARG A 80 6.84 14.72 6.10
N VAL A 81 6.24 13.79 6.85
CA VAL A 81 5.91 12.44 6.36
C VAL A 81 4.97 12.49 5.14
N SER A 82 4.00 13.41 5.13
CA SER A 82 3.09 13.57 3.99
C SER A 82 3.83 14.03 2.72
N LYS A 83 4.84 14.89 2.86
CA LYS A 83 5.70 15.34 1.75
C LYS A 83 6.56 14.20 1.22
N VAL A 84 7.23 13.44 2.10
CA VAL A 84 7.99 12.25 1.72
C VAL A 84 7.11 11.24 0.98
N LEU A 85 5.90 10.97 1.50
CA LEU A 85 4.94 10.09 0.83
C LEU A 85 4.54 10.62 -0.55
N ALA A 86 4.28 11.92 -0.69
CA ALA A 86 3.94 12.55 -1.96
C ALA A 86 5.09 12.42 -2.98
N GLU A 87 6.34 12.65 -2.56
CA GLU A 87 7.51 12.46 -3.42
C GLU A 87 7.66 11.01 -3.89
N VAL A 88 7.56 10.06 -2.96
CA VAL A 88 7.63 8.63 -3.26
C VAL A 88 6.54 8.22 -4.25
N LEU A 89 5.29 8.67 -4.04
CA LEU A 89 4.20 8.44 -4.99
C LEU A 89 4.48 9.10 -6.34
N GLY A 90 5.06 10.31 -6.36
CA GLY A 90 5.47 10.99 -7.59
C GLY A 90 6.49 10.20 -8.42
N ARG A 91 7.44 9.51 -7.76
CA ARG A 91 8.43 8.64 -8.42
C ARG A 91 7.76 7.43 -9.09
N LEU A 92 6.70 6.89 -8.49
CA LEU A 92 5.98 5.71 -8.99
C LEU A 92 4.90 6.08 -10.02
N ILE A 93 4.19 7.19 -9.84
CA ILE A 93 3.05 7.61 -10.66
C ILE A 93 3.55 8.34 -11.92
N LYS A 94 3.84 7.56 -12.95
CA LYS A 94 4.15 8.05 -14.31
C LYS A 94 2.89 8.21 -15.17
N VAL A 95 1.87 8.85 -14.62
CA VAL A 95 0.59 9.08 -15.32
C VAL A 95 0.35 10.57 -15.38
N ASP A 96 -0.08 11.07 -16.55
CA ASP A 96 -0.43 12.48 -16.75
C ASP A 96 -1.41 12.97 -15.67
N VAL A 97 -1.16 14.16 -15.13
CA VAL A 97 -1.95 14.79 -14.07
C VAL A 97 -3.41 14.98 -14.47
N LYS A 98 -3.70 15.17 -15.75
CA LYS A 98 -5.06 15.35 -16.27
C LYS A 98 -5.88 14.06 -16.28
N LYS A 99 -5.26 12.90 -16.05
CA LYS A 99 -5.91 11.59 -16.12
C LYS A 99 -6.53 11.18 -14.79
N ASN A 100 -7.66 10.51 -14.88
CA ASN A 100 -8.49 10.11 -13.74
C ASN A 100 -7.74 9.13 -12.82
N ALA A 101 -7.81 9.37 -11.52
CA ALA A 101 -7.38 8.41 -10.52
C ALA A 101 -8.55 7.95 -9.63
N LEU A 102 -8.50 6.69 -9.23
CA LEU A 102 -9.42 6.10 -8.27
C LEU A 102 -8.65 5.71 -7.00
N VAL A 103 -9.00 6.31 -5.87
CA VAL A 103 -8.49 5.89 -4.56
C VAL A 103 -9.48 4.89 -3.93
N VAL A 104 -9.00 3.71 -3.59
CA VAL A 104 -9.79 2.64 -2.99
C VAL A 104 -9.32 2.42 -1.55
N GLY A 105 -10.18 2.71 -0.58
CA GLY A 105 -9.95 2.38 0.83
C GLY A 105 -10.39 0.95 1.14
N LEU A 106 -9.44 0.03 1.26
CA LEU A 106 -9.68 -1.38 1.57
C LEU A 106 -9.82 -1.61 3.08
N GLY A 107 -10.64 -2.60 3.42
CA GLY A 107 -10.84 -3.05 4.80
C GLY A 107 -12.27 -2.87 5.30
N ASN A 108 -12.49 -3.37 6.51
CA ASN A 108 -13.77 -3.34 7.21
C ASN A 108 -13.82 -2.14 8.16
N TRP A 109 -14.70 -1.18 7.87
CA TRP A 109 -14.93 0.00 8.71
C TRP A 109 -15.42 -0.32 10.13
N GLN A 110 -15.96 -1.52 10.38
CA GLN A 110 -16.41 -1.98 11.71
C GLN A 110 -15.28 -2.57 12.55
N VAL A 111 -14.11 -2.83 11.97
CA VAL A 111 -12.96 -3.44 12.66
C VAL A 111 -11.87 -2.38 12.79
N THR A 112 -11.60 -1.90 14.00
CA THR A 112 -10.68 -0.78 14.25
C THR A 112 -9.33 -0.88 13.54
N PRO A 113 -8.57 -2.00 13.63
CA PRO A 113 -7.29 -2.11 12.92
C PRO A 113 -7.44 -2.19 11.39
N ASP A 114 -8.59 -2.62 10.87
CA ASP A 114 -8.87 -2.82 9.45
C ASP A 114 -9.58 -1.59 8.82
N ALA A 115 -9.97 -0.60 9.63
CA ALA A 115 -10.70 0.58 9.19
C ALA A 115 -9.81 1.68 8.59
N LEU A 116 -8.50 1.45 8.46
CA LEU A 116 -7.56 2.43 7.93
C LEU A 116 -7.92 2.90 6.52
N GLY A 117 -8.09 1.97 5.58
CA GLY A 117 -8.41 2.28 4.19
C GLY A 117 -9.70 3.12 4.07
N PRO A 118 -10.83 2.70 4.67
CA PRO A 118 -12.05 3.51 4.71
C PRO A 118 -11.85 4.92 5.26
N LYS A 119 -11.07 5.07 6.35
CA LYS A 119 -10.78 6.38 6.95
C LYS A 119 -9.90 7.26 6.07
N VAL A 120 -8.99 6.67 5.29
CA VAL A 120 -8.20 7.40 4.30
C VAL A 120 -9.08 7.86 3.15
N ALA A 121 -9.91 6.96 2.60
CA ALA A 121 -10.84 7.27 1.51
C ALA A 121 -11.81 8.42 1.86
N GLU A 122 -12.32 8.47 3.09
CA GLU A 122 -13.18 9.54 3.59
C GLU A 122 -12.52 10.93 3.55
N LYS A 123 -11.19 10.98 3.72
CA LYS A 123 -10.42 12.24 3.76
C LYS A 123 -9.83 12.65 2.42
N ILE A 124 -10.04 11.86 1.36
CA ILE A 124 -9.57 12.21 0.02
C ILE A 124 -10.36 13.40 -0.52
N MET A 125 -9.65 14.41 -1.00
CA MET A 125 -10.26 15.49 -1.78
C MET A 125 -10.72 14.95 -3.14
N VAL A 126 -12.02 14.69 -3.27
CA VAL A 126 -12.65 14.18 -4.50
C VAL A 126 -12.89 15.33 -5.48
N THR A 127 -12.34 15.21 -6.68
CA THR A 127 -12.33 16.29 -7.69
C THR A 127 -12.90 15.85 -9.05
N ARG A 128 -13.08 14.54 -9.30
CA ARG A 128 -13.56 14.03 -10.60
C ARG A 128 -14.91 14.62 -11.02
N HIS A 129 -15.84 14.78 -10.08
CA HIS A 129 -17.18 15.31 -10.37
C HIS A 129 -17.16 16.82 -10.71
N LEU A 130 -16.21 17.57 -10.16
CA LEU A 130 -16.09 19.01 -10.36
C LEU A 130 -15.74 19.37 -11.80
N GLN A 131 -15.03 18.49 -12.53
CA GLN A 131 -14.79 18.67 -13.97
C GLN A 131 -16.08 18.77 -14.79
N THR A 132 -17.16 18.13 -14.33
CA THR A 132 -18.47 18.19 -15.00
C THR A 132 -19.33 19.32 -14.45
N VAL A 133 -19.32 19.52 -13.13
CA VAL A 133 -20.27 20.43 -12.46
C VAL A 133 -19.76 21.88 -12.42
N MET A 134 -18.44 22.08 -12.31
CA MET A 134 -17.81 23.40 -12.16
C MET A 134 -16.44 23.44 -12.87
N PRO A 135 -16.39 23.24 -14.20
CA PRO A 135 -15.12 23.17 -14.94
C PRO A 135 -14.27 24.44 -14.80
N GLU A 136 -14.88 25.60 -14.62
CA GLU A 136 -14.18 26.89 -14.53
C GLU A 136 -13.58 27.17 -13.13
N ALA A 137 -13.94 26.36 -12.12
CA ALA A 137 -13.43 26.48 -10.76
C ALA A 137 -12.24 25.56 -10.47
N ILE A 138 -11.86 24.70 -11.42
CA ILE A 138 -10.75 23.77 -11.29
C ILE A 138 -9.59 24.18 -12.19
N ASP A 139 -8.41 24.29 -11.58
CA ASP A 139 -7.17 24.46 -12.34
C ASP A 139 -6.78 23.15 -13.05
N ASP A 140 -6.23 23.28 -14.25
CA ASP A 140 -5.73 22.17 -15.07
C ASP A 140 -4.64 21.32 -14.36
N SER A 141 -3.99 21.87 -13.32
CA SER A 141 -3.02 21.18 -12.48
C SER A 141 -3.67 20.23 -11.47
N VAL A 142 -4.98 20.33 -11.24
CA VAL A 142 -5.71 19.50 -10.29
C VAL A 142 -6.11 18.19 -10.96
N ARG A 143 -5.53 17.09 -10.49
CA ARG A 143 -5.90 15.75 -10.96
C ARG A 143 -7.36 15.46 -10.62
N PRO A 144 -8.17 14.95 -11.57
CA PRO A 144 -9.48 14.39 -11.26
C PRO A 144 -9.37 13.08 -10.47
N VAL A 145 -9.84 13.10 -9.24
CA VAL A 145 -9.80 11.98 -8.30
C VAL A 145 -11.22 11.57 -7.90
N SER A 146 -11.48 10.27 -7.95
CA SER A 146 -12.62 9.62 -7.32
C SER A 146 -12.14 8.76 -6.15
N SER A 147 -12.98 8.58 -5.13
CA SER A 147 -12.66 7.69 -4.00
C SER A 147 -13.84 6.80 -3.64
N ILE A 148 -13.55 5.55 -3.25
CA ILE A 148 -14.54 4.58 -2.75
C ILE A 148 -13.97 3.77 -1.58
N ALA A 149 -14.85 3.31 -0.69
CA ALA A 149 -14.56 2.28 0.30
C ALA A 149 -15.55 1.13 0.07
N PRO A 150 -15.17 0.08 -0.68
CA PRO A 150 -16.11 -0.96 -1.13
C PRO A 150 -16.58 -1.88 0.00
N GLY A 151 -15.91 -1.86 1.15
CA GLY A 151 -16.12 -2.82 2.23
C GLY A 151 -15.55 -4.20 1.92
N VAL A 152 -15.96 -5.18 2.73
CA VAL A 152 -15.48 -6.55 2.67
C VAL A 152 -16.60 -7.52 2.31
N LEU A 153 -16.23 -8.69 1.80
CA LEU A 153 -17.16 -9.76 1.42
C LEU A 153 -18.23 -10.05 2.50
N GLY A 154 -17.83 -10.07 3.78
CA GLY A 154 -18.74 -10.37 4.88
C GLY A 154 -19.84 -9.32 5.10
N ILE A 155 -19.69 -8.12 4.53
CA ILE A 155 -20.68 -7.03 4.62
C ILE A 155 -21.49 -6.92 3.33
N THR A 156 -20.82 -7.04 2.18
CA THR A 156 -21.43 -6.76 0.88
C THR A 156 -21.96 -8.00 0.17
N GLY A 157 -21.45 -9.19 0.50
CA GLY A 157 -21.68 -10.43 -0.26
C GLY A 157 -20.98 -10.47 -1.62
N ILE A 158 -20.14 -9.47 -1.95
CA ILE A 158 -19.41 -9.35 -3.22
C ILE A 158 -17.92 -9.25 -2.91
N GLU A 159 -17.07 -9.95 -3.67
CA GLU A 159 -15.63 -9.82 -3.48
C GLU A 159 -15.19 -8.39 -3.79
N THR A 160 -14.33 -7.83 -2.94
CA THR A 160 -13.88 -6.43 -3.05
C THR A 160 -13.28 -6.13 -4.44
N VAL A 161 -12.56 -7.10 -5.02
CA VAL A 161 -12.01 -6.99 -6.38
C VAL A 161 -13.08 -6.86 -7.46
N GLU A 162 -14.25 -7.50 -7.30
CA GLU A 162 -15.34 -7.44 -8.28
C GLU A 162 -15.99 -6.06 -8.28
N ILE A 163 -16.19 -5.48 -7.08
CA ILE A 163 -16.68 -4.10 -6.94
C ILE A 163 -15.70 -3.13 -7.62
N ILE A 164 -14.41 -3.25 -7.31
CA ILE A 164 -13.37 -2.38 -7.88
C ILE A 164 -13.32 -2.54 -9.39
N LYS A 165 -13.32 -3.78 -9.90
CA LYS A 165 -13.31 -4.05 -11.34
C LYS A 165 -14.52 -3.43 -12.05
N GLY A 166 -15.72 -3.59 -11.50
CA GLY A 166 -16.92 -2.95 -12.06
C GLY A 166 -16.81 -1.42 -12.10
N VAL A 167 -16.25 -0.81 -11.05
CA VAL A 167 -16.01 0.65 -11.03
C VAL A 167 -14.96 1.05 -12.06
N VAL A 168 -13.85 0.32 -12.17
CA VAL A 168 -12.77 0.58 -13.14
C VAL A 168 -13.29 0.47 -14.57
N GLU A 169 -14.03 -0.59 -14.90
CA GLU A 169 -14.62 -0.79 -16.24
C GLU A 169 -15.57 0.35 -16.61
N LYS A 170 -16.35 0.85 -15.64
CA LYS A 170 -17.33 1.91 -15.88
C LYS A 170 -16.72 3.31 -15.93
N THR A 171 -15.80 3.61 -15.02
CA THR A 171 -15.26 4.96 -14.83
C THR A 171 -13.97 5.21 -15.59
N LYS A 172 -13.28 4.15 -16.02
CA LYS A 172 -12.02 4.15 -16.77
C LYS A 172 -10.99 5.11 -16.16
N PRO A 173 -10.53 4.85 -14.92
CA PRO A 173 -9.38 5.56 -14.38
C PRO A 173 -8.10 5.07 -15.06
N GLU A 174 -7.05 5.89 -15.05
CA GLU A 174 -5.72 5.54 -15.55
C GLU A 174 -4.79 5.10 -14.42
N LEU A 175 -5.22 5.30 -13.18
CA LEU A 175 -4.50 4.94 -11.98
C LEU A 175 -5.50 4.52 -10.89
N VAL A 176 -5.22 3.39 -10.23
CA VAL A 176 -5.89 2.97 -9.00
C VAL A 176 -4.87 3.01 -7.86
N ILE A 177 -5.20 3.70 -6.78
CA ILE A 177 -4.41 3.70 -5.53
C ILE A 177 -5.22 2.95 -4.49
N CYS A 178 -4.76 1.77 -4.08
CA CYS A 178 -5.36 1.00 -3.01
C CYS A 178 -4.68 1.34 -1.69
N VAL A 179 -5.45 1.62 -0.65
CA VAL A 179 -4.94 1.86 0.71
C VAL A 179 -5.51 0.79 1.63
N ASP A 180 -4.65 0.05 2.33
CA ASP A 180 -5.03 -1.10 3.15
C ASP A 180 -4.30 -1.13 4.48
N ALA A 181 -4.89 -1.83 5.46
CA ALA A 181 -4.20 -2.21 6.68
C ALA A 181 -3.33 -3.45 6.42
N LEU A 182 -2.11 -3.47 6.93
CA LEU A 182 -1.18 -4.61 6.83
C LEU A 182 -0.93 -5.26 8.19
N ALA A 183 -0.37 -6.47 8.17
CA ALA A 183 0.23 -7.10 9.35
C ALA A 183 1.76 -7.00 9.34
N ALA A 184 2.34 -6.56 10.46
CA ALA A 184 3.78 -6.61 10.70
C ALA A 184 4.16 -7.86 11.53
N ARG A 185 5.41 -8.28 11.40
CA ARG A 185 6.09 -9.25 12.28
C ARG A 185 6.76 -8.57 13.45
N LYS A 186 7.10 -7.29 13.40
CA LYS A 186 7.75 -6.53 14.47
C LYS A 186 6.83 -5.47 15.05
N VAL A 187 6.70 -5.43 16.38
CA VAL A 187 5.83 -4.48 17.08
C VAL A 187 6.22 -3.04 16.75
N GLN A 188 7.52 -2.79 16.59
CA GLN A 188 8.08 -1.47 16.32
C GLN A 188 7.64 -0.88 14.96
N ARG A 189 7.10 -1.69 14.04
CA ARG A 189 6.60 -1.24 12.73
C ARG A 189 5.11 -0.88 12.74
N VAL A 190 4.38 -1.27 13.80
CA VAL A 190 2.95 -0.97 13.92
C VAL A 190 2.76 0.54 14.06
N ASN A 191 1.97 1.13 13.16
CA ASN A 191 1.71 2.57 13.05
C ASN A 191 2.97 3.46 12.85
N ALA A 192 4.12 2.86 12.53
CA ALA A 192 5.39 3.55 12.34
C ALA A 192 6.00 3.29 10.95
N THR A 193 5.30 2.56 10.08
CA THR A 193 5.78 2.20 8.75
C THR A 193 4.67 2.39 7.71
N ILE A 194 5.01 2.95 6.54
CA ILE A 194 4.16 2.94 5.35
C ILE A 194 4.89 2.16 4.26
N GLN A 195 4.23 1.15 3.69
CA GLN A 195 4.74 0.42 2.53
C GLN A 195 3.96 0.82 1.28
N ILE A 196 4.67 1.17 0.22
CA ILE A 196 4.11 1.45 -1.10
C ILE A 196 4.64 0.39 -2.08
N SER A 197 3.78 -0.15 -2.96
CA SER A 197 4.21 -1.05 -4.03
C SER A 197 3.46 -0.82 -5.34
N ASN A 198 4.09 -1.17 -6.46
CA ASN A 198 3.44 -1.22 -7.79
C ASN A 198 3.02 -2.64 -8.20
N THR A 199 3.08 -3.60 -7.27
CA THR A 199 2.77 -5.01 -7.52
C THR A 199 1.30 -5.34 -7.25
N GLY A 200 0.54 -4.37 -6.74
CA GLY A 200 -0.83 -4.57 -6.29
C GLY A 200 -0.91 -5.08 -4.85
N ILE A 201 -2.11 -5.48 -4.44
CA ILE A 201 -2.41 -5.92 -3.08
C ILE A 201 -3.43 -7.05 -3.06
N SER A 202 -3.35 -7.92 -2.06
CA SER A 202 -4.31 -9.01 -1.85
C SER A 202 -5.10 -8.76 -0.56
N PRO A 203 -6.33 -8.20 -0.66
CA PRO A 203 -7.14 -7.90 0.52
C PRO A 203 -7.43 -9.16 1.32
N GLY A 204 -7.21 -9.14 2.63
CA GLY A 204 -7.43 -10.33 3.44
C GLY A 204 -6.48 -11.49 3.11
N ALA A 205 -5.21 -11.16 2.84
CA ALA A 205 -4.10 -11.92 3.45
C ALA A 205 -4.36 -12.02 4.99
N GLY A 206 -3.54 -12.57 5.87
CA GLY A 206 -4.01 -12.89 7.24
C GLY A 206 -5.06 -14.04 7.33
N VAL A 207 -6.21 -14.00 6.63
CA VAL A 207 -7.33 -14.98 6.75
C VAL A 207 -7.25 -16.15 5.75
N GLY A 208 -6.05 -16.51 5.31
CA GLY A 208 -5.80 -17.81 4.65
C GLY A 208 -6.50 -18.12 3.31
N ASN A 209 -7.08 -17.15 2.60
CA ASN A 209 -7.75 -17.40 1.31
C ASN A 209 -6.93 -16.91 0.11
N ASN A 210 -6.94 -17.72 -0.97
CA ASN A 210 -6.47 -17.35 -2.32
C ASN A 210 -7.42 -16.32 -2.96
N ARG A 211 -7.50 -15.11 -2.40
CA ARG A 211 -8.29 -14.03 -3.01
C ARG A 211 -7.56 -13.47 -4.22
N LYS A 212 -8.34 -13.13 -5.25
CA LYS A 212 -7.84 -12.49 -6.47
C LYS A 212 -7.16 -11.17 -6.09
N GLN A 213 -5.92 -11.01 -6.56
CA GLN A 213 -5.11 -9.82 -6.30
C GLN A 213 -5.72 -8.58 -6.99
N ILE A 214 -5.63 -7.43 -6.34
CA ILE A 214 -5.89 -6.13 -6.96
C ILE A 214 -4.56 -5.64 -7.51
N ASN A 215 -4.31 -5.89 -8.79
CA ASN A 215 -3.09 -5.53 -9.50
C ASN A 215 -3.41 -5.08 -10.94
N GLU A 216 -2.39 -4.63 -11.66
CA GLU A 216 -2.53 -4.16 -13.04
C GLU A 216 -2.98 -5.27 -14.00
N GLU A 217 -2.53 -6.51 -13.78
CA GLU A 217 -2.94 -7.67 -14.58
C GLU A 217 -4.45 -7.94 -14.50
N ASN A 218 -5.03 -7.86 -13.30
CA ASN A 218 -6.44 -8.17 -13.07
C ASN A 218 -7.39 -7.00 -13.41
N LEU A 219 -6.92 -5.76 -13.28
CA LEU A 219 -7.74 -4.57 -13.51
C LEU A 219 -7.50 -3.90 -14.89
N GLY A 220 -6.39 -4.20 -15.57
CA GLY A 220 -6.02 -3.56 -16.84
C GLY A 220 -5.64 -2.08 -16.72
N VAL A 221 -5.41 -1.60 -15.49
CA VAL A 221 -5.03 -0.22 -15.16
C VAL A 221 -3.90 -0.26 -14.15
N LYS A 222 -3.00 0.72 -14.19
CA LYS A 222 -1.92 0.85 -13.22
C LYS A 222 -2.45 0.86 -11.79
N VAL A 223 -1.89 -0.01 -10.93
CA VAL A 223 -2.24 -0.10 -9.52
C VAL A 223 -1.03 0.24 -8.65
N ILE A 224 -1.24 1.14 -7.69
CA ILE A 224 -0.30 1.39 -6.59
C ILE A 224 -1.00 0.96 -5.30
N ALA A 225 -0.35 0.12 -4.51
CA ALA A 225 -0.81 -0.24 -3.18
C ALA A 225 -0.05 0.57 -2.13
N ILE A 226 -0.76 1.05 -1.13
CA ILE A 226 -0.25 1.68 0.08
C ILE A 226 -0.77 0.87 1.25
N GLY A 227 0.13 0.40 2.10
CA GLY A 227 -0.20 -0.39 3.25
C GLY A 227 0.46 0.15 4.51
N VAL A 228 -0.26 0.16 5.62
CA VAL A 228 0.28 0.56 6.93
C VAL A 228 0.02 -0.58 7.91
N PRO A 229 1.05 -1.06 8.63
CA PRO A 229 0.85 -2.09 9.63
C PRO A 229 0.04 -1.56 10.81
N THR A 230 -1.13 -2.14 11.04
CA THR A 230 -2.00 -1.77 12.17
C THR A 230 -2.10 -2.87 13.22
N VAL A 231 -1.62 -4.07 12.89
CA VAL A 231 -1.63 -5.25 13.75
C VAL A 231 -0.32 -6.03 13.63
N VAL A 232 -0.09 -6.87 14.63
CA VAL A 232 1.02 -7.80 14.73
C VAL A 232 0.47 -9.15 15.21
N ASP A 233 1.06 -10.25 14.77
CA ASP A 233 0.66 -11.60 15.21
C ASP A 233 0.89 -11.76 16.73
N ALA A 234 -0.06 -12.38 17.43
CA ALA A 234 0.05 -12.65 18.87
C ALA A 234 1.28 -13.51 19.23
N ILE A 235 1.73 -14.38 18.32
CA ILE A 235 2.94 -15.19 18.51
C ILE A 235 4.18 -14.30 18.49
N THR A 236 4.20 -13.22 17.70
CA THR A 236 5.27 -12.24 17.77
C THR A 236 5.29 -11.60 19.15
N ILE A 237 4.15 -11.13 19.66
CA ILE A 237 4.08 -10.43 20.95
C ILE A 237 4.63 -11.30 22.09
N ALA A 238 4.44 -12.63 22.01
CA ALA A 238 4.95 -13.56 23.03
C ALA A 238 6.48 -13.82 22.95
N ASN A 239 7.13 -13.49 21.84
CA ASN A 239 8.55 -13.77 21.60
C ASN A 239 9.42 -12.49 21.49
N ASP A 240 8.82 -11.31 21.51
CA ASP A 240 9.48 -9.99 21.58
C ASP A 240 9.58 -9.53 23.05
#